data_AF-A0A1J0GBF2-F1
#
_entry.id   AF-A0A1J0GBF2-F1
#
_cell.length_a   1.000
_cell.length_b   1.000
_cell.length_c   1.000
_cell.angle_alpha   90.00
_cell.angle_beta   90.00
_cell.angle_gamma   90.00
#
_symmetry.space_group_name_H-M   'P 1'
#
loop_
_entity.id
_entity.type
_entity.pdbx_description
1 polymer ?
#
loop_
_entity_poly.entity_id
_entity_poly.type
_entity_poly.pdbx_seq_one_letter_code
_entity_poly.pdbx_strand_id
1 'polypeptide(L)'
;MQLILYPFKNIVFNKNSVLLDASFLISLIYDDDIKHSDCLSCLKQLSEGGSVFYTTSIITAEVMNKILYKLFISDIQCKINNVRPYNSMDNIRSITNSFSRHDTKILKEKKKDRLIHIPYKRYFDNISKNSMKRNLLNIYYSKSVEIISELEKIINIKYLNISEECIFLVKKFMCDSLLSVNDAFHIATAERNNIDFFLTLDGDFIFAESSEMKILKI
;
A
#
# COMPACT_ATOMS: atom_id res chain seq x y z
N MET A 1 0.97 -10.73 -22.11
CA MET A 1 1.45 -10.60 -20.72
C MET A 1 1.89 -11.94 -20.17
N GLN A 2 2.92 -12.00 -19.33
CA GLN A 2 3.41 -13.24 -18.72
C GLN A 2 3.33 -13.17 -17.19
N LEU A 3 2.54 -14.03 -16.55
CA LEU A 3 2.49 -14.16 -15.09
C LEU A 3 3.46 -15.23 -14.60
N ILE A 4 4.25 -14.90 -13.58
CA ILE A 4 5.26 -15.78 -13.00
C ILE A 4 5.04 -15.80 -11.49
N LEU A 5 4.91 -17.00 -10.92
CA LEU A 5 4.52 -17.19 -9.52
C LEU A 5 5.73 -17.47 -8.62
N TYR A 6 5.71 -16.92 -7.41
CA TYR A 6 6.69 -17.19 -6.36
C TYR A 6 6.69 -18.68 -6.01
N PRO A 7 7.85 -19.33 -5.77
CA PRO A 7 9.17 -18.75 -5.52
C PRO A 7 10.08 -18.53 -6.74
N PHE A 8 9.51 -18.28 -7.93
CA PHE A 8 10.27 -17.90 -9.14
C PHE A 8 11.44 -18.84 -9.50
N LYS A 9 11.27 -20.15 -9.25
CA LYS A 9 12.37 -21.15 -9.27
C LYS A 9 13.21 -21.18 -10.56
N ASN A 10 12.67 -20.71 -11.67
CA ASN A 10 13.29 -20.76 -12.99
C ASN A 10 13.72 -19.39 -13.52
N ILE A 11 13.75 -18.35 -12.67
CA ILE A 11 14.20 -17.02 -13.04
C ILE A 11 15.56 -16.75 -12.40
N VAL A 12 16.52 -16.38 -13.24
CA VAL A 12 17.76 -15.74 -12.80
C VAL A 12 17.58 -14.23 -12.97
N PHE A 13 17.47 -13.53 -11.84
CA PHE A 13 17.44 -12.07 -11.86
C PHE A 13 18.85 -11.53 -12.11
N ASN A 14 18.98 -10.66 -13.10
CA ASN A 14 20.24 -10.05 -13.49
C ASN A 14 20.00 -8.61 -13.94
N LYS A 15 20.26 -7.67 -13.04
CA LYS A 15 20.16 -6.23 -13.27
C LYS A 15 18.82 -5.79 -13.86
N ASN A 16 17.74 -6.48 -13.48
CA ASN A 16 16.41 -6.18 -13.97
C ASN A 16 15.84 -4.91 -13.33
N SER A 17 15.04 -4.19 -14.10
CA SER A 17 14.17 -3.11 -13.61
C SER A 17 12.86 -3.69 -13.09
N VAL A 18 12.48 -3.31 -11.86
CA VAL A 18 11.29 -3.86 -11.19
C VAL A 18 10.41 -2.72 -10.67
N LEU A 19 9.17 -2.63 -11.16
CA LEU A 19 8.17 -1.76 -10.60
C LEU A 19 7.50 -2.47 -9.41
N LEU A 20 7.54 -1.83 -8.24
CA LEU A 20 7.00 -2.37 -6.99
C LEU A 20 5.57 -1.90 -6.79
N ASP A 21 4.64 -2.81 -6.58
CA ASP A 21 3.25 -2.51 -6.28
C ASP A 21 3.01 -2.09 -4.82
N ALA A 22 1.88 -1.44 -4.55
CA ALA A 22 1.50 -1.01 -3.22
C ALA A 22 1.31 -2.19 -2.26
N SER A 23 0.71 -3.29 -2.72
CA SER A 23 0.49 -4.51 -1.92
C SER A 23 1.81 -5.10 -1.40
N PHE A 24 2.84 -5.11 -2.23
CA PHE A 24 4.19 -5.57 -1.88
C PHE A 24 4.87 -4.64 -0.87
N LEU A 25 4.87 -3.33 -1.14
CA LEU A 25 5.49 -2.34 -0.26
C LEU A 25 4.84 -2.32 1.13
N ILE A 26 3.51 -2.45 1.21
CA ILE A 26 2.78 -2.53 2.47
C ILE A 26 3.15 -3.79 3.24
N SER A 27 3.23 -4.94 2.57
CA SER A 27 3.62 -6.20 3.22
C SER A 27 5.04 -6.16 3.78
N LEU A 28 5.94 -5.38 3.18
CA LEU A 28 7.28 -5.14 3.73
C LEU A 28 7.29 -4.25 4.97
N ILE A 29 6.36 -3.30 5.08
CA ILE A 29 6.29 -2.38 6.23
C ILE A 29 5.80 -3.09 7.49
N TYR A 30 4.88 -4.05 7.35
CA TYR A 30 4.19 -4.67 8.47
C TYR A 30 4.65 -6.12 8.66
N ASP A 31 5.35 -6.38 9.76
CA ASP A 31 5.85 -7.70 10.16
C ASP A 31 4.73 -8.70 10.51
N ASP A 32 3.56 -8.20 10.87
CA ASP A 32 2.35 -8.98 11.12
C ASP A 32 1.61 -9.43 9.85
N ASP A 33 2.06 -9.01 8.66
CA ASP A 33 1.50 -9.45 7.39
C ASP A 33 1.91 -10.90 7.08
N ILE A 34 0.94 -11.74 6.66
CA ILE A 34 1.18 -13.14 6.35
C ILE A 34 2.18 -13.33 5.20
N LYS A 35 2.30 -12.34 4.30
CA LYS A 35 3.23 -12.35 3.17
C LYS A 35 4.55 -11.64 3.45
N HIS A 36 4.74 -11.06 4.64
CA HIS A 36 5.95 -10.32 5.00
C HIS A 36 7.24 -11.11 4.73
N SER A 37 7.30 -12.36 5.18
CA SER A 37 8.48 -13.23 5.01
C SER A 37 8.78 -13.56 3.54
N ASP A 38 7.75 -13.89 2.75
CA ASP A 38 7.88 -14.13 1.31
C ASP A 38 8.37 -12.87 0.59
N CYS A 39 7.81 -11.70 0.93
CA CYS A 39 8.21 -10.42 0.37
C CYS A 39 9.66 -10.06 0.69
N LEU A 40 10.11 -10.27 1.93
CA LEU A 40 11.51 -10.06 2.32
C LEU A 40 12.46 -10.99 1.55
N SER A 41 12.09 -12.26 1.41
CA SER A 41 12.88 -13.23 0.64
C SER A 41 12.98 -12.83 -0.83
N CYS A 42 11.88 -12.37 -1.43
CA CYS A 42 11.83 -11.89 -2.80
C CYS A 42 12.70 -10.63 -2.99
N LEU A 43 12.58 -9.64 -2.09
CA LEU A 43 13.39 -8.42 -2.14
C LEU A 43 14.88 -8.75 -2.06
N LYS A 44 15.27 -9.69 -1.19
CA LYS A 44 16.66 -10.16 -1.08
C LYS A 44 17.15 -10.78 -2.39
N GLN A 45 16.38 -11.71 -2.96
CA GLN A 45 16.72 -12.36 -4.23
C GLN A 45 16.90 -11.37 -5.39
N LEU A 46 16.01 -10.38 -5.51
CA LEU A 46 16.09 -9.32 -6.52
C LEU A 46 17.31 -8.41 -6.29
N SER A 47 17.57 -8.05 -5.03
CA SER A 47 18.69 -7.20 -4.64
C SER A 47 20.04 -7.87 -4.91
N GLU A 48 20.18 -9.17 -4.60
CA GLU A 48 21.37 -9.98 -4.91
C GLU A 48 21.60 -10.11 -6.42
N GLY A 49 20.52 -10.12 -7.22
CA GLY A 49 20.58 -10.04 -8.68
C GLY A 49 20.95 -8.67 -9.24
N GLY A 50 21.12 -7.65 -8.38
CA GLY A 50 21.45 -6.28 -8.79
C GLY A 50 20.29 -5.52 -9.44
N SER A 51 19.04 -5.91 -9.16
CA SER A 51 17.86 -5.23 -9.68
C SER A 51 17.78 -3.76 -9.26
N VAL A 52 17.12 -2.96 -10.10
CA VAL A 52 16.80 -1.56 -9.82
C VAL A 52 15.31 -1.45 -9.54
N PHE A 53 14.96 -0.87 -8.40
CA PHE A 53 13.58 -0.78 -7.94
C PHE A 53 12.95 0.55 -8.28
N TYR A 54 11.73 0.49 -8.79
CA TYR A 54 10.94 1.63 -9.21
C TYR A 54 9.58 1.65 -8.51
N THR A 55 9.01 2.84 -8.39
CA THR A 55 7.62 3.09 -8.01
C THR A 55 7.04 4.22 -8.87
N THR A 56 5.76 4.50 -8.70
CA THR A 56 5.10 5.69 -9.26
C THR A 56 4.50 6.54 -8.15
N SER A 57 4.18 7.80 -8.47
CA SER A 57 3.46 8.68 -7.54
C SER A 57 2.09 8.13 -7.12
N ILE A 58 1.42 7.35 -8.00
CA ILE A 58 0.13 6.71 -7.71
C ILE A 58 0.30 5.60 -6.68
N ILE A 59 1.28 4.72 -6.89
CA ILE A 59 1.61 3.62 -5.95
C ILE A 59 1.99 4.20 -4.59
N THR A 60 2.89 5.19 -4.55
CA THR A 60 3.29 5.83 -3.29
C THR A 60 2.10 6.47 -2.59
N ALA A 61 1.21 7.16 -3.30
CA ALA A 61 0.02 7.77 -2.71
C ALA A 61 -0.91 6.71 -2.10
N GLU A 62 -1.04 5.55 -2.75
CA GLU A 62 -1.79 4.41 -2.21
C GLU A 62 -1.14 3.86 -0.93
N VAL A 63 0.17 3.61 -0.96
CA VAL A 63 0.93 3.13 0.20
C VAL A 63 0.80 4.09 1.38
N MET A 64 1.00 5.39 1.17
CA MET A 64 0.86 6.41 2.22
C MET A 64 -0.55 6.42 2.81
N ASN A 65 -1.59 6.36 1.98
CA ASN A 65 -2.97 6.29 2.47
C ASN A 65 -3.21 5.04 3.32
N LYS A 66 -2.72 3.87 2.90
CA LYS A 66 -2.86 2.61 3.65
C LYS A 66 -2.12 2.69 4.99
N ILE A 67 -0.90 3.22 5.02
CA ILE A 67 -0.15 3.43 6.27
C ILE A 67 -0.92 4.34 7.22
N LEU A 68 -1.34 5.51 6.73
CA LEU A 68 -2.10 6.50 7.49
C LEU A 68 -3.33 5.87 8.17
N TYR A 69 -4.13 5.10 7.43
CA TYR A 69 -5.32 4.44 7.98
C TYR A 69 -4.96 3.30 8.94
N LYS A 70 -3.94 2.48 8.67
CA LYS A 70 -3.55 1.38 9.57
C LYS A 70 -3.01 1.93 10.91
N LEU A 71 -2.23 3.03 10.88
CA LEU A 71 -1.80 3.75 12.09
C LEU A 71 -2.99 4.27 12.89
N PHE A 72 -3.95 4.95 12.23
CA PHE A 72 -5.16 5.44 12.88
C PHE A 72 -5.94 4.30 13.55
N ILE A 73 -6.20 3.22 12.82
CA ILE A 73 -6.96 2.07 13.34
C ILE A 73 -6.23 1.43 14.52
N SER A 74 -4.91 1.24 14.43
CA SER A 74 -4.08 0.66 15.49
C SER A 74 -4.22 1.45 16.80
N ASP A 75 -4.15 2.79 16.71
CA ASP A 75 -4.31 3.66 17.88
C ASP A 75 -5.71 3.60 18.49
N ILE A 76 -6.76 3.58 17.65
CA ILE A 76 -8.14 3.44 18.15
C ILE A 76 -8.35 2.08 18.85
N GLN A 77 -7.65 1.05 18.39
CA GLN A 77 -7.71 -0.31 18.92
C GLN A 77 -6.63 -0.62 19.98
N CYS A 78 -5.78 0.36 20.35
CA CYS A 78 -4.58 0.11 21.17
C CYS A 78 -4.86 -0.64 22.49
N LYS A 79 -5.98 -0.33 23.16
CA LYS A 79 -6.41 -1.00 24.41
C LYS A 79 -6.90 -2.44 24.24
N ILE A 80 -7.29 -2.81 23.02
CA ILE A 80 -7.80 -4.13 22.67
C ILE A 80 -6.65 -5.01 22.19
N ASN A 81 -5.72 -4.42 21.45
CA ASN A 81 -4.55 -5.10 20.91
C ASN A 81 -3.36 -5.10 21.89
N ASN A 82 -3.47 -4.37 23.02
CA ASN A 82 -2.39 -4.19 24.00
C ASN A 82 -1.11 -3.63 23.38
N VAL A 83 -1.28 -2.70 22.43
CA VAL A 83 -0.17 -2.03 21.73
C VAL A 83 -0.03 -0.62 22.26
N ARG A 84 1.21 -0.12 22.35
CA ARG A 84 1.48 1.28 22.67
C ARG A 84 1.06 2.15 21.49
N PRO A 85 0.17 3.14 21.69
CA PRO A 85 -0.26 3.99 20.58
C PRO A 85 0.83 4.98 20.14
N TYR A 86 0.72 5.44 18.91
CA TYR A 86 1.53 6.52 18.33
C TYR A 86 1.10 7.90 18.84
N ASN A 87 -0.21 8.10 18.99
CA ASN A 87 -0.83 9.32 19.49
C ASN A 87 -1.00 9.28 21.02
N SER A 88 -1.24 10.44 21.63
CA SER A 88 -1.52 10.52 23.06
C SER A 88 -2.87 9.89 23.39
N MET A 89 -2.98 9.27 24.57
CA MET A 89 -4.23 8.67 25.03
C MET A 89 -5.38 9.68 25.11
N ASP A 90 -5.10 10.95 25.39
CA ASP A 90 -6.11 12.01 25.43
C ASP A 90 -6.59 12.40 24.04
N ASN A 91 -5.70 12.46 23.05
CA ASN A 91 -6.09 12.65 21.66
C ASN A 91 -6.95 11.49 21.16
N ILE A 92 -6.57 10.25 21.48
CA ILE A 92 -7.34 9.05 21.13
C ILE A 92 -8.73 9.09 21.76
N ARG A 93 -8.85 9.53 23.02
CA ARG A 93 -10.15 9.74 23.68
C ARG A 93 -10.96 10.82 22.96
N SER A 94 -10.34 11.95 22.61
CA SER A 94 -10.99 13.05 21.87
C SER A 94 -11.52 12.60 20.50
N ILE A 95 -10.73 11.79 19.79
CA ILE A 95 -11.11 11.16 18.52
C ILE A 95 -12.28 10.21 18.72
N THR A 96 -12.15 9.23 19.63
CA THR A 96 -13.19 8.22 19.87
C THR A 96 -14.49 8.79 20.42
N ASN A 97 -14.45 9.93 21.11
CA ASN A 97 -15.66 10.67 21.51
C ASN A 97 -16.46 11.23 20.33
N SER A 98 -15.89 11.32 19.13
CA SER A 98 -16.63 11.67 17.92
C SER A 98 -17.34 10.49 17.26
N PHE A 99 -17.12 9.27 17.76
CA PHE A 99 -17.71 8.07 17.20
C PHE A 99 -19.18 7.95 17.63
N SER A 100 -19.96 7.15 16.89
CA SER A 100 -21.32 6.82 17.30
C SER A 100 -21.32 6.13 18.67
N ARG A 101 -22.45 6.23 19.39
CA ARG A 101 -22.63 5.53 20.68
C ARG A 101 -22.43 4.01 20.53
N HIS A 102 -22.89 3.45 19.41
CA HIS A 102 -22.73 2.04 19.08
C HIS A 102 -21.26 1.64 18.94
N ASP A 103 -20.48 2.36 18.15
CA ASP A 103 -19.09 1.99 17.88
C ASP A 103 -18.19 2.26 19.09
N THR A 104 -18.49 3.32 19.84
CA THR A 104 -17.85 3.59 21.14
C THR A 104 -18.08 2.44 22.12
N LYS A 105 -19.29 1.84 22.12
CA LYS A 105 -19.59 0.68 22.96
C LYS A 105 -18.76 -0.54 22.54
N ILE A 106 -18.62 -0.82 21.25
CA ILE A 106 -17.75 -1.90 20.73
C ILE A 106 -16.32 -1.74 21.26
N LEU A 107 -15.75 -0.53 21.17
CA LEU A 107 -14.39 -0.26 21.63
C LEU A 107 -14.23 -0.40 23.16
N LYS A 108 -15.21 0.10 23.94
CA LYS A 108 -15.19 0.02 25.41
C LYS A 108 -15.34 -1.42 25.90
N GLU A 109 -16.20 -2.20 25.26
CA GLU A 109 -16.44 -3.62 25.59
C GLU A 109 -15.36 -4.55 25.00
N LYS A 110 -14.37 -4.02 24.27
CA LYS A 110 -13.26 -4.75 23.65
C LYS A 110 -13.70 -5.94 22.78
N LYS A 111 -14.82 -5.80 22.07
CA LYS A 111 -15.39 -6.85 21.19
C LYS A 111 -14.61 -6.98 19.89
N LYS A 112 -13.55 -7.80 19.90
CA LYS A 112 -12.63 -7.99 18.76
C LYS A 112 -13.34 -8.39 17.47
N ASP A 113 -14.29 -9.32 17.57
CA ASP A 113 -15.13 -9.82 16.48
C ASP A 113 -15.92 -8.72 15.77
N ARG A 114 -16.24 -7.62 16.47
CA ARG A 114 -17.06 -6.53 15.92
C ARG A 114 -16.25 -5.33 15.43
N LEU A 115 -14.93 -5.33 15.60
CA LEU A 115 -14.09 -4.20 15.18
C LEU A 115 -14.16 -3.97 13.67
N ILE A 116 -14.32 -5.03 12.88
CA ILE A 116 -14.44 -4.96 11.42
C ILE A 116 -15.65 -4.13 10.95
N HIS A 117 -16.67 -3.97 11.80
CA HIS A 117 -17.88 -3.23 11.48
C HIS A 117 -17.78 -1.73 11.77
N ILE A 118 -16.72 -1.29 12.46
CA ILE A 118 -16.53 0.13 12.74
C ILE A 118 -16.08 0.83 11.44
N PRO A 119 -16.79 1.86 10.96
CA PRO A 119 -16.45 2.55 9.72
C PRO A 119 -15.30 3.55 9.94
N TYR A 120 -14.10 3.06 10.26
CA TYR A 120 -12.94 3.88 10.62
C TYR A 120 -12.62 4.97 9.60
N LYS A 121 -12.67 4.64 8.30
CA LYS A 121 -12.44 5.61 7.21
C LYS A 121 -13.40 6.79 7.31
N ARG A 122 -14.69 6.55 7.56
CA ARG A 122 -15.68 7.62 7.73
C ARG A 122 -15.32 8.54 8.89
N TYR A 123 -14.87 7.98 10.02
CA TYR A 123 -14.47 8.79 11.18
C TYR A 123 -13.21 9.60 10.90
N PHE A 124 -12.22 8.99 10.27
CA PHE A 124 -11.00 9.68 9.85
C PHE A 124 -11.34 10.86 8.93
N ASP A 125 -12.13 10.62 7.88
CA ASP A 125 -12.49 11.64 6.89
C ASP A 125 -13.34 12.78 7.50
N ASN A 126 -14.20 12.47 8.47
CA ASN A 126 -14.97 13.49 9.18
C ASN A 126 -14.07 14.37 10.06
N ILE A 127 -13.06 13.78 10.71
CA ILE A 127 -12.11 14.53 11.54
C ILE A 127 -11.18 15.37 10.67
N SER A 128 -10.72 14.84 9.53
CA SER A 128 -9.82 15.56 8.62
C SER A 128 -10.46 16.81 8.00
N LYS A 129 -11.79 16.80 7.85
CA LYS A 129 -12.60 17.94 7.39
C LYS A 129 -13.00 18.91 8.51
N ASN A 130 -12.80 18.54 9.78
CA ASN A 130 -13.15 19.38 10.93
C ASN A 130 -11.96 20.26 11.32
N SER A 131 -12.03 21.57 11.06
CA SER A 131 -10.94 22.52 11.33
C SER A 131 -10.44 22.52 12.78
N MET A 132 -11.33 22.30 13.75
CA MET A 132 -10.99 22.29 15.18
C MET A 132 -10.33 20.97 15.63
N LYS A 133 -10.61 19.86 14.93
CA LYS A 133 -10.13 18.51 15.32
C LYS A 133 -9.06 17.95 14.40
N ARG A 134 -8.82 18.56 13.24
CA ARG A 134 -7.87 18.06 12.22
C ARG A 134 -6.47 17.81 12.79
N ASN A 135 -6.01 18.67 13.71
CA ASN A 135 -4.68 18.54 14.33
C ASN A 135 -4.50 17.25 15.14
N LEU A 136 -5.60 16.59 15.56
CA LEU A 136 -5.53 15.28 16.22
C LEU A 136 -4.96 14.19 15.30
N LEU A 137 -4.98 14.41 13.98
CA LEU A 137 -4.48 13.47 12.98
C LEU A 137 -3.02 13.72 12.58
N ASN A 138 -2.40 14.83 13.02
CA ASN A 138 -1.06 15.24 12.57
C ASN A 138 -0.01 14.14 12.72
N ILE A 139 -0.05 13.40 13.83
CA ILE A 139 0.90 12.31 14.09
C ILE A 139 0.81 11.18 13.05
N TYR A 140 -0.38 10.88 12.54
CA TYR A 140 -0.56 9.83 11.55
C TYR A 140 0.00 10.26 10.19
N TYR A 141 -0.20 11.54 9.82
CA TYR A 141 0.40 12.10 8.61
C TYR A 141 1.93 12.12 8.70
N SER A 142 2.49 12.64 9.79
CA SER A 142 3.95 12.72 9.95
C SER A 142 4.60 11.34 10.00
N LYS A 143 3.99 10.39 10.72
CA LYS A 143 4.51 9.01 10.78
C LYS A 143 4.38 8.29 9.45
N SER A 144 3.31 8.51 8.70
CA SER A 144 3.20 7.94 7.35
C SER A 144 4.32 8.43 6.42
N VAL A 145 4.70 9.71 6.50
CA VAL A 145 5.82 10.27 5.73
C VAL A 145 7.15 9.68 6.19
N GLU A 146 7.37 9.58 7.50
CA GLU A 146 8.57 8.97 8.07
C GLU A 146 8.77 7.53 7.58
N ILE A 147 7.75 6.69 7.72
CA ILE A 147 7.80 5.27 7.33
C ILE A 147 8.11 5.12 5.83
N ILE A 148 7.43 5.87 4.95
CA ILE A 148 7.68 5.73 3.51
C ILE A 148 9.06 6.25 3.12
N SER A 149 9.53 7.35 3.72
CA SER A 149 10.88 7.88 3.49
C SER A 149 11.98 6.93 3.96
N GLU A 150 11.75 6.19 5.04
CA GLU A 150 12.68 5.15 5.48
C GLU A 150 12.69 3.95 4.52
N LEU A 151 11.51 3.47 4.11
CA LEU A 151 11.38 2.37 3.15
C LEU A 151 12.07 2.70 1.82
N GLU A 152 11.85 3.90 1.28
CA GLU A 152 12.47 4.39 0.05
C GLU A 152 13.99 4.38 0.12
N LYS A 153 14.56 4.80 1.26
CA LYS A 153 16.01 4.80 1.48
C LYS A 153 16.57 3.39 1.60
N ILE A 154 15.89 2.50 2.33
CA ILE A 154 16.33 1.12 2.52
C ILE A 154 16.35 0.35 1.20
N ILE A 155 15.30 0.52 0.38
CA ILE A 155 15.15 -0.18 -0.90
C ILE A 155 15.86 0.57 -2.05
N ASN A 156 16.23 1.84 -1.85
CA ASN A 156 16.76 2.73 -2.89
C ASN A 156 15.81 2.87 -4.09
N ILE A 157 14.54 3.18 -3.80
CA ILE A 157 13.47 3.26 -4.79
C ILE A 157 13.63 4.50 -5.69
N LYS A 158 13.43 4.31 -7.00
CA LYS A 158 13.37 5.40 -7.99
C LYS A 158 11.94 5.66 -8.45
N TYR A 159 11.62 6.92 -8.74
CA TYR A 159 10.31 7.31 -9.23
C TYR A 159 10.27 7.34 -10.76
N LEU A 160 9.26 6.68 -11.34
CA LEU A 160 8.93 6.81 -12.75
C LEU A 160 7.97 7.98 -12.97
N ASN A 161 8.18 8.70 -14.06
CA ASN A 161 7.30 9.76 -14.49
C ASN A 161 6.09 9.17 -15.24
N ILE A 162 4.91 9.71 -14.96
CA ILE A 162 3.68 9.40 -15.68
C ILE A 162 3.52 10.48 -16.77
N SER A 163 3.71 10.08 -18.02
CA SER A 163 3.60 10.97 -19.19
C SER A 163 2.21 10.92 -19.83
N GLU A 164 1.97 11.78 -20.82
CA GLU A 164 0.72 11.76 -21.60
C GLU A 164 0.53 10.42 -22.33
N GLU A 165 1.60 9.80 -22.83
CA GLU A 165 1.52 8.48 -23.45
C GLU A 165 1.10 7.40 -22.45
N CYS A 166 1.51 7.52 -21.17
CA CYS A 166 1.01 6.63 -20.13
C CYS A 166 -0.52 6.75 -20.02
N ILE A 167 -1.06 7.97 -20.03
CA ILE A 167 -2.51 8.22 -19.96
C ILE A 167 -3.25 7.61 -21.16
N PHE A 168 -2.66 7.66 -22.36
CA PHE A 168 -3.23 7.00 -23.53
C PHE A 168 -3.32 5.48 -23.34
N LEU A 169 -2.24 4.84 -22.87
CA LEU A 169 -2.23 3.41 -22.57
C LEU A 169 -3.20 3.04 -21.45
N VAL A 170 -3.33 3.86 -20.41
CA VAL A 170 -4.32 3.66 -19.33
C VAL A 170 -5.73 3.55 -19.89
N LYS A 171 -6.14 4.50 -20.73
CA LYS A 171 -7.48 4.49 -21.35
C LYS A 171 -7.70 3.21 -22.15
N LYS A 172 -6.68 2.77 -22.90
CA LYS A 172 -6.71 1.51 -23.64
C LYS A 172 -6.90 0.32 -22.71
N PHE A 173 -6.06 0.16 -21.67
CA PHE A 173 -6.18 -0.97 -20.74
C PHE A 173 -7.49 -0.97 -19.95
N MET A 174 -8.02 0.20 -19.59
CA MET A 174 -9.33 0.28 -18.94
C MET A 174 -10.47 -0.17 -19.86
N CYS A 175 -10.44 0.20 -21.14
CA CYS A 175 -11.49 -0.16 -22.09
C CYS A 175 -11.37 -1.62 -22.56
N ASP A 176 -10.16 -2.04 -22.92
CA ASP A 176 -9.92 -3.31 -23.59
C ASP A 176 -9.74 -4.46 -22.58
N SER A 177 -9.13 -4.19 -21.43
CA SER A 177 -8.79 -5.17 -20.40
C SER A 177 -9.59 -5.00 -19.10
N LEU A 178 -10.50 -4.02 -19.05
CA LEU A 178 -11.36 -3.74 -17.89
C LEU A 178 -10.61 -3.58 -16.56
N LEU A 179 -9.36 -3.10 -16.63
CA LEU A 179 -8.56 -2.84 -15.44
C LEU A 179 -9.10 -1.63 -14.68
N SER A 180 -8.92 -1.65 -13.35
CA SER A 180 -9.16 -0.46 -12.54
C SER A 180 -8.20 0.66 -12.95
N VAL A 181 -8.55 1.92 -12.63
CA VAL A 181 -7.74 3.09 -13.00
C VAL A 181 -6.30 2.95 -12.49
N ASN A 182 -6.12 2.56 -11.22
CA ASN A 182 -4.79 2.43 -10.62
C ASN A 182 -3.99 1.30 -11.28
N ASP A 183 -4.60 0.13 -11.47
CA ASP A 183 -3.93 -1.03 -12.09
C ASP A 183 -3.52 -0.73 -13.53
N ALA A 184 -4.40 -0.06 -14.28
CA ALA A 184 -4.10 0.42 -15.62
C ALA A 184 -2.91 1.40 -15.62
N PHE A 185 -2.83 2.32 -14.65
CA PHE A 185 -1.68 3.22 -14.49
C PHE A 185 -0.39 2.47 -14.19
N HIS A 186 -0.43 1.45 -13.33
CA HIS A 186 0.75 0.66 -12.97
C HIS A 186 1.31 -0.04 -14.22
N ILE A 187 0.47 -0.76 -14.96
CA ILE A 187 0.88 -1.47 -16.18
C ILE A 187 1.31 -0.51 -17.29
N ALA A 188 0.53 0.54 -17.56
CA ALA A 188 0.86 1.54 -18.59
C ALA A 188 2.20 2.23 -18.33
N THR A 189 2.46 2.61 -17.08
CA THR A 189 3.71 3.29 -16.72
C THR A 189 4.89 2.32 -16.82
N ALA A 190 4.72 1.07 -16.39
CA ALA A 190 5.74 0.05 -16.52
C ALA A 190 6.10 -0.22 -17.99
N GLU A 191 5.09 -0.42 -18.84
CA GLU A 191 5.26 -0.71 -20.25
C GLU A 191 5.91 0.48 -20.98
N ARG A 192 5.42 1.70 -20.75
CA ARG A 192 5.99 2.91 -21.38
C ARG A 192 7.46 3.15 -21.03
N ASN A 193 7.89 2.72 -19.84
CA ASN A 193 9.27 2.87 -19.36
C ASN A 193 10.13 1.62 -19.59
N ASN A 194 9.62 0.61 -20.32
CA ASN A 194 10.31 -0.66 -20.60
C ASN A 194 10.79 -1.36 -19.31
N ILE A 195 9.95 -1.38 -18.28
CA ILE A 195 10.26 -2.08 -17.04
C ILE A 195 10.19 -3.59 -17.27
N ASP A 196 11.20 -4.33 -16.80
CA ASP A 196 11.28 -5.77 -17.02
C ASP A 196 10.19 -6.54 -16.28
N PHE A 197 9.91 -6.13 -15.04
CA PHE A 197 8.97 -6.81 -14.16
C PHE A 197 8.08 -5.85 -13.36
N PHE A 198 6.82 -6.23 -13.20
CA PHE A 198 5.92 -5.65 -12.19
C PHE A 198 5.71 -6.65 -11.05
N LEU A 199 6.02 -6.26 -9.81
CA LEU A 199 5.98 -7.12 -8.64
C LEU A 199 4.78 -6.79 -7.74
N THR A 200 3.88 -7.74 -7.55
CA THR A 200 2.61 -7.57 -6.82
C THR A 200 2.25 -8.83 -6.02
N LEU A 201 1.31 -8.69 -5.07
CA LEU A 201 0.62 -9.81 -4.41
C LEU A 201 -0.76 -10.05 -5.05
N ASP A 202 -1.25 -9.11 -5.84
CA ASP A 202 -2.61 -9.11 -6.36
C ASP A 202 -2.74 -10.02 -7.59
N GLY A 203 -3.95 -10.56 -7.79
CA GLY A 203 -4.30 -11.41 -8.94
C GLY A 203 -4.94 -10.68 -10.11
N ASP A 204 -5.29 -9.41 -9.93
CA ASP A 204 -6.25 -8.72 -10.81
C ASP A 204 -5.65 -8.37 -12.18
N PHE A 205 -4.33 -8.43 -12.30
CA PHE A 205 -3.63 -8.13 -13.54
C PHE A 205 -3.75 -9.21 -14.61
N ILE A 206 -4.29 -10.40 -14.29
CA ILE A 206 -4.45 -11.53 -15.23
C ILE A 206 -5.21 -11.11 -16.51
N PHE A 207 -6.09 -10.12 -16.42
CA PHE A 207 -6.94 -9.66 -17.53
C PHE A 207 -6.23 -8.69 -18.51
N ALA A 208 -5.00 -8.25 -18.21
CA ALA A 208 -4.21 -7.36 -19.07
C ALA A 208 -3.51 -8.12 -20.22
N GLU A 209 -4.23 -8.99 -20.94
CA GLU A 209 -3.65 -9.87 -21.96
C GLU A 209 -2.90 -9.11 -23.06
N SER A 210 -3.36 -7.89 -23.36
CA SER A 210 -2.79 -6.99 -24.37
C SER A 210 -1.46 -6.33 -23.98
N SER A 211 -1.04 -6.43 -22.71
CA SER A 211 0.22 -5.87 -22.24
C SER A 211 1.40 -6.82 -22.50
N GLU A 212 2.57 -6.27 -22.79
CA GLU A 212 3.82 -7.04 -22.91
C GLU A 212 4.51 -7.27 -21.55
N MET A 213 3.97 -6.69 -20.47
CA MET A 213 4.56 -6.76 -19.15
C MET A 213 4.68 -8.19 -18.61
N LYS A 214 5.76 -8.43 -17.85
CA LYS A 214 5.95 -9.64 -17.05
C LYS A 214 5.61 -9.34 -15.60
N ILE A 215 4.73 -10.13 -15.02
CA ILE A 215 4.26 -9.96 -13.65
C ILE A 215 4.88 -11.01 -12.77
N LEU A 216 5.55 -10.56 -11.72
CA LEU A 216 6.03 -11.37 -10.61
C LEU A 216 4.97 -11.32 -9.51
N LYS A 217 4.31 -12.46 -9.24
CA LYS A 217 3.29 -12.55 -8.19
C LYS A 217 3.76 -13.42 -7.02
N ILE A 218 3.65 -12.87 -5.80
CA ILE A 218 3.96 -13.56 -4.53
C ILE A 218 2.72 -14.24 -3.93
#